data_AF-A0A934CP16-F1
#
_entry.id   AF-A0A934CP16-F1
#
_cell.length_a   1.000
_cell.length_b   1.000
_cell.length_c   1.000
_cell.angle_alpha   90.00
_cell.angle_beta   90.00
_cell.angle_gamma   90.00
#
_symmetry.space_group_name_H-M   'P 1'
#
loop_
_entity.id
_entity.type
_entity.pdbx_description
1 polymer ?
#
loop_
_entity_poly.entity_id
_entity_poly.type
_entity_poly.pdbx_seq_one_letter_code
_entity_poly.pdbx_strand_id
1 'polypeptide(L)'
;MSDKKNNLDFKLEITLLDKAQSELFEAIASKPDSNDIEGMRLYLDNVYMVLNKCVTLVKDTKNALQKKQEEPPLTETYNSPA
;
A
#
# COMPACT_ATOMS: atom_id res chain seq x y z
N MET A 1 -22.21 -10.26 7.99
CA MET A 1 -20.99 -10.93 7.46
C MET A 1 -20.14 -9.96 6.63
N SER A 2 -20.74 -9.01 5.91
CA SER A 2 -20.06 -7.96 5.13
C SER A 2 -19.12 -7.07 5.97
N ASP A 3 -19.54 -6.61 7.15
CA ASP A 3 -18.77 -5.63 7.95
C ASP A 3 -17.45 -6.19 8.49
N LYS A 4 -17.41 -7.50 8.82
CA LYS A 4 -16.18 -8.16 9.29
C LYS A 4 -15.15 -8.30 8.17
N LYS A 5 -15.61 -8.56 6.94
CA LYS A 5 -14.74 -8.64 5.76
C LYS A 5 -14.15 -7.27 5.43
N ASN A 6 -14.99 -6.23 5.40
CA ASN A 6 -14.55 -4.86 5.14
C ASN A 6 -13.54 -4.35 6.18
N ASN A 7 -13.72 -4.73 7.46
CA ASN A 7 -12.77 -4.41 8.52
C ASN A 7 -11.42 -5.15 8.36
N LEU A 8 -11.45 -6.41 7.95
CA LEU A 8 -10.24 -7.20 7.67
C LEU A 8 -9.46 -6.61 6.49
N ASP A 9 -10.17 -6.23 5.43
CA ASP A 9 -9.56 -5.63 4.23
C ASP A 9 -8.95 -4.25 4.57
N PHE A 10 -9.61 -3.45 5.41
CA PHE A 10 -9.07 -2.16 5.87
C PHE A 10 -7.81 -2.32 6.71
N LYS A 11 -7.78 -3.28 7.64
CA LYS A 11 -6.58 -3.58 8.44
C LYS A 11 -5.40 -4.03 7.56
N LEU A 12 -5.69 -4.81 6.53
CA LEU A 12 -4.68 -5.25 5.57
C LEU A 12 -4.09 -4.05 4.80
N GLU A 13 -4.95 -3.15 4.32
CA GLU A 13 -4.51 -1.93 3.62
C GLU A 13 -3.61 -1.05 4.49
N ILE A 14 -3.98 -0.83 5.76
CA ILE A 14 -3.16 -0.09 6.71
C ILE A 14 -1.82 -0.81 6.95
N THR A 15 -1.83 -2.14 7.13
CA THR A 15 -0.61 -2.92 7.32
C THR A 15 0.34 -2.80 6.12
N LEU A 16 -0.20 -2.77 4.90
CA LEU A 16 0.59 -2.57 3.70
C LEU A 16 1.25 -1.18 3.69
N LEU A 17 0.50 -0.13 4.03
CA LEU A 17 1.03 1.25 4.12
C LEU A 17 2.09 1.39 5.21
N ASP A 18 1.86 0.83 6.40
CA ASP A 18 2.83 0.83 7.50
C ASP A 18 4.13 0.12 7.11
N LYS A 19 4.02 -0.96 6.34
CA LYS A 19 5.17 -1.68 5.78
C LYS A 19 5.96 -0.80 4.82
N ALA A 20 5.30 -0.14 3.86
CA ALA A 20 5.99 0.77 2.94
C ALA A 20 6.67 1.92 3.70
N GLN A 21 6.00 2.49 4.71
CA GLN A 21 6.57 3.54 5.55
C GLN A 21 7.83 3.06 6.29
N SER A 22 7.76 1.88 6.91
CA SER A 22 8.88 1.31 7.66
C SER A 22 10.08 1.03 6.75
N GLU A 23 9.85 0.43 5.58
CA GLU A 23 10.91 0.15 4.60
C GLU A 23 11.57 1.43 4.09
N LEU A 24 10.81 2.51 3.89
CA LEU A 24 11.37 3.82 3.53
C LEU A 24 12.21 4.42 4.66
N PHE A 25 11.76 4.32 5.91
CA PHE A 25 12.54 4.80 7.05
C PHE A 25 13.85 4.04 7.22
N GLU A 26 13.82 2.71 7.12
CA GLU A 26 15.01 1.88 7.18
C GLU A 26 15.98 2.20 6.05
N ALA A 27 15.47 2.36 4.82
CA ALA A 27 16.29 2.75 3.68
C ALA A 27 16.99 4.09 3.94
N ILE A 28 16.27 5.12 4.40
CA ILE A 28 16.88 6.43 4.72
C ILE A 28 17.91 6.32 5.86
N ALA A 29 17.60 5.56 6.90
CA ALA A 29 18.48 5.39 8.06
C ALA A 29 19.77 4.63 7.72
N SER A 30 19.74 3.79 6.69
CA SER A 30 20.90 3.01 6.22
C SER A 30 21.97 3.82 5.47
N LYS A 31 21.82 5.15 5.39
CA LYS A 31 22.74 6.02 4.65
C LYS A 31 24.18 5.88 5.17
N PRO A 32 25.15 5.50 4.32
CA PRO A 32 26.55 5.36 4.73
C PRO A 32 27.26 6.73 4.82
N ASP A 33 28.50 6.70 5.30
CA ASP A 33 29.38 7.86 5.34
C ASP A 33 29.57 8.44 3.92
N SER A 34 29.56 9.76 3.80
CA SER A 34 29.72 10.43 2.51
C SER A 34 31.07 10.20 1.84
N ASN A 35 32.09 9.81 2.62
CA ASN A 35 33.42 9.49 2.11
C ASN A 35 33.53 8.04 1.63
N ASP A 36 32.58 7.17 1.98
CA ASP A 36 32.49 5.80 1.47
C ASP A 36 31.73 5.78 0.12
N ILE A 37 32.47 6.03 -0.96
CA ILE A 37 31.90 6.13 -2.31
C ILE A 37 31.28 4.81 -2.78
N GLU A 38 31.88 3.66 -2.43
CA GLU A 38 31.36 2.35 -2.80
C GLU A 38 30.10 2.00 -2.02
N GLY A 39 30.10 2.26 -0.71
CA GLY A 39 28.91 2.13 0.13
C GLY A 39 27.77 3.04 -0.34
N MET A 40 28.08 4.29 -0.70
CA MET A 40 27.09 5.24 -1.25
C MET A 40 26.48 4.75 -2.57
N ARG A 41 27.26 4.13 -3.47
CA ARG A 41 26.73 3.55 -4.71
C ARG A 41 25.74 2.42 -4.43
N LEU A 42 26.15 1.45 -3.61
CA LEU A 42 25.28 0.33 -3.23
C LEU A 42 24.02 0.79 -2.50
N TYR A 43 24.17 1.78 -1.62
CA TYR A 43 23.06 2.43 -0.93
C TYR A 43 22.04 3.03 -1.91
N LEU A 44 22.50 3.76 -2.93
CA LEU A 44 21.59 4.35 -3.93
C LEU A 44 20.80 3.27 -4.68
N ASP A 45 21.47 2.21 -5.13
CA ASP A 45 20.80 1.09 -5.82
C ASP A 45 19.74 0.44 -4.93
N ASN A 46 20.05 0.23 -3.65
CA ASN A 46 19.11 -0.30 -2.67
C ASN A 46 17.93 0.64 -2.42
N VAL A 47 18.16 1.94 -2.29
CA VAL A 47 17.09 2.94 -2.15
C VAL A 47 16.17 2.94 -3.36
N TYR A 48 16.71 2.88 -4.58
CA TYR A 48 15.90 2.79 -5.80
C TYR A 48 15.01 1.54 -5.81
N MET A 49 15.54 0.40 -5.39
CA MET A 49 14.77 -0.83 -5.27
C MET A 49 13.63 -0.70 -4.25
N VAL A 50 13.90 -0.12 -3.08
CA VAL A 50 12.87 0.13 -2.04
C VAL A 50 11.81 1.10 -2.55
N LEU A 51 12.21 2.19 -3.21
CA LEU A 51 11.27 3.16 -3.79
C LEU A 51 10.34 2.50 -4.81
N ASN A 52 10.88 1.68 -5.73
CA ASN A 52 10.07 0.95 -6.72
C ASN A 52 9.06 0.02 -6.05
N LYS A 53 9.48 -0.70 -5.02
CA LYS A 53 8.59 -1.58 -4.25
C LYS A 53 7.48 -0.79 -3.54
N CYS A 54 7.82 0.34 -2.93
CA CYS A 54 6.86 1.20 -2.25
C CYS A 54 5.85 1.82 -3.23
N VAL A 55 6.28 2.25 -4.42
CA VAL A 55 5.38 2.75 -5.47
C VAL A 55 4.35 1.70 -5.86
N THR A 56 4.78 0.45 -6.06
CA THR A 56 3.86 -0.66 -6.37
C THR A 56 2.88 -0.92 -5.24
N LEU A 57 3.36 -1.00 -3.99
CA LEU A 57 2.51 -1.24 -2.82
C LEU A 57 1.46 -0.13 -2.65
N VAL A 58 1.86 1.13 -2.79
CA VAL A 58 0.95 2.28 -2.65
C VAL A 58 -0.08 2.27 -3.78
N LYS A 59 0.33 1.97 -5.02
CA LYS A 59 -0.57 1.83 -6.16
C LYS A 59 -1.61 0.73 -5.93
N ASP A 60 -1.18 -0.44 -5.49
CA ASP A 60 -2.08 -1.57 -5.27
C ASP A 60 -3.07 -1.29 -4.13
N THR A 61 -2.58 -0.68 -3.05
CA THR A 61 -3.43 -0.24 -1.93
C THR A 61 -4.46 0.80 -2.40
N LYS A 62 -4.03 1.79 -3.20
CA LYS A 62 -4.94 2.79 -3.78
C LYS A 62 -6.01 2.15 -4.65
N ASN A 63 -5.63 1.20 -5.52
CA ASN A 63 -6.57 0.50 -6.38
C ASN A 63 -7.59 -0.32 -5.57
N ALA A 64 -7.16 -0.95 -4.47
CA ALA A 64 -8.05 -1.67 -3.57
C ALA A 64 -9.07 -0.74 -2.90
N LEU A 65 -8.62 0.42 -2.42
CA LEU A 65 -9.49 1.45 -1.83
C LEU A 65 -10.50 2.02 -2.83
N GLN A 66 -10.09 2.26 -4.08
CA GLN A 66 -10.99 2.77 -5.13
C GLN A 66 -12.08 1.76 -5.49
N LYS A 67 -11.74 0.47 -5.61
CA LYS A 67 -12.73 -0.59 -5.85
C LYS A 67 -13.80 -0.68 -4.75
N LYS A 68 -13.46 -0.34 -3.50
CA LYS A 68 -14.42 -0.28 -2.39
C LYS A 68 -15.38 0.91 -2.49
N GLN A 69 -14.99 2.01 -3.15
CA GLN A 69 -15.91 3.13 -3.41
C GLN A 69 -16.92 2.82 -4.52
N GLU A 70 -16.64 1.85 -5.39
CA GLU A 70 -17.45 1.50 -6.56
C GLU A 70 -18.49 0.40 -6.28
N GLU A 71 -18.73 -0.03 -5.03
CA GLU A 71 -19.80 -0.99 -4.74
C GLU A 71 -21.16 -0.46 -5.26
N PRO A 72 -21.91 -1.28 -6.03
CA PRO A 72 -22.99 -0.79 -6.87
C PRO A 72 -24.17 -0.26 -6.04
N PRO A 73 -24.96 0.69 -6.59
CA PRO A 73 -26.20 1.13 -5.94
C PRO A 73 -27.06 -0.09 -5.67
N LEU A 74 -27.63 -0.17 -4.46
CA LEU A 74 -28.62 -1.17 -4.09
C LEU A 74 -29.71 -1.14 -5.18
N THR A 75 -29.72 -2.13 -6.07
CA THR A 75 -30.87 -2.33 -6.95
C THR A 75 -31.97 -2.86 -6.05
N GLU A 76 -32.82 -1.94 -5.58
CA GLU A 76 -34.10 -2.31 -4.97
C GLU A 76 -34.82 -3.20 -5.97
N THR A 77 -34.84 -4.50 -5.70
CA THR A 77 -35.61 -5.45 -6.47
C THR A 77 -37.07 -5.16 -6.14
N TYR A 78 -37.72 -4.42 -7.03
CA TYR A 78 -39.14 -4.11 -6.99
C TYR A 78 -39.92 -5.43 -6.98
N ASN A 79 -40.44 -5.83 -5.82
CA ASN A 79 -41.43 -6.89 -5.73
C ASN A 79 -42.78 -6.30 -6.12
N SER A 80 -43.24 -6.58 -7.34
CA SER A 80 -44.59 -6.20 -7.77
C SER A 80 -45.62 -6.94 -6.88
N PRO A 81 -46.62 -6.24 -6.31
CA PRO A 81 -47.63 -6.91 -5.51
C PRO A 81 -48.47 -7.86 -6.38
N ALA A 82 -48.78 -9.02 -5.81
CA ALA A 82 -49.61 -10.08 -6.40
C ALA A 82 -51.11 -9.74 -6.33
#